data_AF-W1YPC1-F1
#
_entry.id   AF-W1YPC1-F1
#
_cell.length_a   1.000
_cell.length_b   1.000
_cell.length_c   1.000
_cell.angle_alpha   90.00
_cell.angle_beta   90.00
_cell.angle_gamma   90.00
#
_symmetry.space_group_name_H-M   'P 1'
#
loop_
_entity.id
_entity.type
_entity.pdbx_description
1 polymer ?
#
loop_
_entity_poly.entity_id
_entity_poly.type
_entity_poly.pdbx_seq_one_letter_code
_entity_poly.pdbx_strand_id
1 'polypeptide(L)'
;KYHNQKHMFFTSESVTEGHPDKIADQISDAVLDAIIEKDPTARVACETLVTTGLVHVVGEISTNTYVDIPRIVRDTVRDIGYTRAKFGF
;
A
#
# COMPACT_ATOMS: atom_id res chain seq x y z
N LYS A 1 20.82 -5.57 -49.45
CA LYS A 1 20.14 -4.50 -48.68
C LYS A 1 20.19 -4.90 -47.20
N TYR A 2 21.20 -4.42 -46.48
CA TYR A 2 21.38 -4.75 -45.05
C TYR A 2 20.27 -4.06 -44.24
N HIS A 3 19.41 -4.84 -43.60
CA HIS A 3 18.43 -4.32 -42.65
C HIS A 3 19.17 -3.93 -41.37
N ASN A 4 19.31 -2.63 -41.15
CA ASN A 4 19.88 -2.07 -39.93
C ASN A 4 18.82 -2.18 -38.82
N GLN A 5 18.78 -3.30 -38.08
CA GLN A 5 17.92 -3.38 -36.90
C GLN A 5 18.48 -2.43 -35.83
N LYS A 6 17.67 -1.44 -35.44
CA LYS A 6 18.01 -0.48 -34.41
C LYS A 6 18.00 -1.21 -33.06
N HIS A 7 19.16 -1.41 -32.45
CA HIS A 7 19.23 -1.91 -31.08
C HIS A 7 18.63 -0.84 -30.14
N MET A 8 17.61 -1.23 -29.38
CA MET A 8 16.96 -0.37 -28.38
C MET A 8 17.24 -0.93 -26.99
N PHE A 9 17.85 -0.12 -26.14
CA PHE A 9 17.98 -0.43 -24.72
C PHE A 9 16.75 0.12 -23.99
N PHE A 10 16.11 -0.74 -23.19
CA PHE A 10 14.99 -0.42 -22.33
C PHE A 10 15.27 -0.99 -20.94
N THR A 11 15.01 -0.19 -19.92
CA THR A 11 15.17 -0.59 -18.51
C THR A 11 13.88 -0.31 -17.76
N SER A 12 13.55 -1.20 -16.83
CA SER A 12 12.46 -1.07 -15.88
C SER A 12 12.96 -1.54 -14.51
N GLU A 13 12.34 -1.06 -13.45
CA GLU A 13 12.62 -1.43 -12.07
C GLU A 13 11.33 -1.82 -11.34
N SER A 14 11.50 -2.49 -10.21
CA SER A 14 10.43 -2.87 -9.30
C SER A 14 10.99 -2.86 -7.88
N VAL A 15 10.11 -2.73 -6.89
CA VAL A 15 10.47 -2.75 -5.48
C VAL A 15 9.68 -3.85 -4.78
N THR A 16 10.22 -4.35 -3.68
CA THR A 16 9.55 -5.38 -2.87
C THR A 16 8.34 -4.81 -2.14
N GLU A 17 7.44 -5.67 -1.67
CA GLU A 17 6.30 -5.31 -0.82
C GLU A 17 6.72 -4.56 0.46
N GLY A 18 7.93 -4.82 0.97
CA GLY A 18 8.51 -4.13 2.12
C GLY A 18 9.10 -2.75 1.84
N HIS A 19 9.07 -2.25 0.60
CA HIS A 19 9.49 -0.89 0.28
C HIS A 19 8.49 0.11 0.89
N PRO A 20 8.92 1.17 1.60
CA PRO A 20 8.01 2.08 2.31
C PRO A 20 6.84 2.59 1.46
N ASP A 21 7.09 2.98 0.21
CA ASP A 21 6.03 3.40 -0.72
C ASP A 21 5.01 2.27 -0.97
N LYS A 22 5.46 1.03 -1.13
CA LYS A 22 4.57 -0.13 -1.31
C LYS A 22 3.87 -0.54 -0.02
N ILE A 23 4.45 -0.28 1.15
CA ILE A 23 3.74 -0.47 2.44
C ILE A 23 2.57 0.50 2.52
N ALA A 24 2.80 1.78 2.17
CA ALA A 24 1.74 2.79 2.13
C ALA A 24 0.62 2.39 1.17
N ASP A 25 0.96 1.98 -0.05
CA ASP A 25 -0.01 1.48 -1.04
C ASP A 25 -0.85 0.32 -0.46
N GLN A 26 -0.21 -0.71 0.10
CA GLN A 26 -0.89 -1.89 0.64
C GLN A 26 -1.79 -1.57 1.84
N ILE A 27 -1.39 -0.63 2.70
CA ILE A 27 -2.24 -0.20 3.82
C ILE A 27 -3.48 0.54 3.30
N SER A 28 -3.31 1.45 2.34
CA SER A 28 -4.42 2.17 1.73
C SER A 28 -5.41 1.21 1.06
N ASP A 29 -4.90 0.23 0.31
CA ASP A 29 -5.72 -0.80 -0.34
C ASP A 29 -6.41 -1.72 0.69
N ALA A 30 -5.74 -2.13 1.76
CA ALA A 30 -6.34 -2.97 2.80
C ALA A 30 -7.50 -2.25 3.54
N VAL A 31 -7.39 -0.94 3.72
CA VAL A 31 -8.49 -0.11 4.26
C VAL A 31 -9.65 -0.04 3.27
N LEU A 32 -9.36 0.19 1.98
CA LEU A 32 -10.36 0.18 0.92
C LEU A 32 -11.11 -1.16 0.88
N ASP A 33 -10.39 -2.28 0.86
CA ASP A 33 -10.96 -3.62 0.79
C ASP A 33 -11.89 -3.90 1.98
N ALA A 34 -11.44 -3.60 3.20
CA ALA A 34 -12.23 -3.82 4.41
C ALA A 34 -13.54 -2.99 4.45
N ILE A 35 -13.56 -1.84 3.77
CA ILE A 35 -14.74 -0.99 3.62
C ILE A 35 -15.66 -1.53 2.52
N ILE A 36 -15.11 -1.76 1.32
CA ILE A 36 -15.86 -2.17 0.13
C ILE A 36 -16.51 -3.55 0.32
N GLU A 37 -15.87 -4.45 1.09
CA GLU A 37 -16.45 -5.74 1.47
C GLU A 37 -17.82 -5.58 2.16
N LYS A 38 -18.00 -4.52 2.95
CA LYS A 38 -19.21 -4.26 3.75
C LYS A 38 -20.14 -3.22 3.13
N ASP A 39 -19.59 -2.26 2.38
CA ASP A 39 -20.31 -1.19 1.70
C ASP A 39 -19.75 -1.00 0.28
N PRO A 40 -20.27 -1.77 -0.70
CA PRO A 40 -19.79 -1.71 -2.09
C PRO A 40 -19.99 -0.36 -2.79
N THR A 41 -20.78 0.55 -2.20
CA THR A 41 -21.06 1.89 -2.74
C THR A 41 -20.26 3.00 -2.05
N ALA A 42 -19.40 2.64 -1.09
CA ALA A 42 -18.56 3.58 -0.37
C ALA A 42 -17.63 4.35 -1.31
N ARG A 43 -17.27 5.57 -0.89
CA ARG A 43 -16.21 6.36 -1.52
C ARG A 43 -15.05 6.46 -0.55
N VAL A 44 -13.88 6.00 -0.99
CA VAL A 44 -12.68 5.90 -0.15
C VAL A 44 -11.54 6.58 -0.88
N ALA A 45 -11.07 7.69 -0.32
CA ALA A 45 -9.78 8.30 -0.63
C ALA A 45 -8.91 8.12 0.61
N CYS A 46 -8.23 6.97 0.70
CA CYS A 46 -7.38 6.62 1.82
C CYS A 46 -5.91 6.79 1.42
N GLU A 47 -5.22 7.71 2.08
CA GLU A 47 -3.80 7.99 1.86
C GLU A 47 -3.00 7.56 3.08
N THR A 48 -1.83 6.97 2.86
CA THR A 48 -0.98 6.47 3.95
C THR A 48 0.41 7.09 3.85
N LEU A 49 0.86 7.68 4.95
CA LEU A 49 2.25 8.11 5.12
C LEU A 49 2.93 7.16 6.11
N VAL A 50 4.11 6.67 5.74
CA VAL A 50 4.91 5.80 6.59
C VAL A 50 6.27 6.43 6.88
N THR A 51 6.70 6.35 8.14
CA THR A 51 8.04 6.74 8.57
C THR A 51 8.44 5.92 9.80
N THR A 52 9.59 6.24 10.40
CA THR A 52 10.16 5.47 11.52
C THR A 52 9.16 5.36 12.68
N GLY A 53 8.66 4.15 12.92
CA GLY A 53 7.72 3.84 14.00
C GLY A 53 6.35 4.51 13.88
N LEU A 54 5.99 5.08 12.73
CA LEU A 54 4.73 5.78 12.52
C LEU A 54 4.09 5.41 11.18
N VAL A 55 2.81 5.06 11.28
CA VAL A 55 1.88 5.03 10.15
C VAL A 55 0.84 6.12 10.41
N HIS A 56 0.65 7.01 9.44
CA HIS A 56 -0.40 8.03 9.47
C HIS A 56 -1.35 7.78 8.31
N VAL A 57 -2.57 7.33 8.63
CA VAL A 57 -3.66 7.15 7.67
C VAL A 57 -4.49 8.42 7.64
N VAL A 58 -4.68 9.01 6.46
CA VAL A 58 -5.37 10.28 6.22
C VAL A 58 -6.28 10.19 4.99
N GLY A 59 -7.14 11.19 4.81
CA GLY A 59 -8.01 11.32 3.64
C GLY A 59 -9.51 11.31 3.97
N GLU A 60 -10.34 11.10 2.96
CA GLU A 60 -11.80 11.22 3.05
C GLU A 60 -12.50 9.88 2.76
N ILE A 61 -13.32 9.45 3.71
CA ILE A 61 -14.10 8.22 3.60
C ILE A 61 -15.57 8.55 3.81
N SER A 62 -16.41 8.19 2.84
CA SER A 62 -17.87 8.24 2.93
C SER A 62 -18.44 6.83 2.82
N THR A 63 -18.92 6.30 3.94
CA THR A 63 -19.43 4.93 4.05
C THR A 63 -20.45 4.81 5.19
N ASN A 64 -21.31 3.78 5.16
CA ASN A 64 -22.21 3.41 6.25
C ASN A 64 -21.65 2.33 7.18
N THR A 65 -20.40 1.88 6.96
CA THR A 65 -19.76 0.83 7.75
C THR A 65 -18.72 1.37 8.72
N TYR A 66 -18.29 0.51 9.64
CA TYR A 66 -17.15 0.77 10.51
C TYR A 66 -16.06 -0.29 10.29
N VAL A 67 -14.81 0.17 10.25
CA VAL A 67 -13.61 -0.67 10.16
C VAL A 67 -12.60 -0.23 11.21
N ASP A 68 -11.90 -1.19 11.80
CA ASP A 68 -10.83 -0.95 12.77
C ASP A 68 -9.52 -0.69 12.02
N ILE A 69 -9.28 0.59 11.69
CA ILE A 69 -8.10 1.03 10.93
C ILE A 69 -6.79 0.64 11.64
N PRO A 70 -6.60 0.89 12.95
CA PRO A 70 -5.36 0.49 13.64
C PRO A 70 -5.08 -1.01 13.55
N ARG A 71 -6.11 -1.87 13.63
CA ARG A 71 -5.91 -3.32 13.50
C ARG A 71 -5.49 -3.69 12.07
N ILE A 72 -6.20 -3.18 11.06
CA ILE A 72 -5.87 -3.43 9.64
C ILE A 72 -4.42 -3.04 9.35
N VAL A 73 -4.01 -1.82 9.73
CA VAL A 73 -2.63 -1.34 9.56
C VAL A 73 -1.61 -2.32 10.17
N ARG A 74 -1.83 -2.76 11.41
CA ARG A 74 -0.90 -3.67 12.11
C ARG A 74 -0.84 -5.05 11.46
N ASP A 75 -1.97 -5.54 10.98
CA ASP A 75 -2.07 -6.83 10.30
C ASP A 75 -1.32 -6.76 8.96
N THR A 76 -1.58 -5.74 8.14
CA THR A 76 -0.88 -5.50 6.87
C THR A 76 0.64 -5.39 7.07
N VAL A 77 1.11 -4.59 8.04
CA VAL A 77 2.55 -4.42 8.34
C VAL A 77 3.20 -5.74 8.78
N ARG A 78 2.47 -6.54 9.57
CA ARG A 78 2.93 -7.87 10.00
C ARG A 78 3.02 -8.85 8.84
N ASP A 79 2.05 -8.85 7.95
CA ASP A 79 2.00 -9.74 6.79
C ASP A 79 3.12 -9.43 5.78
N ILE A 80 3.49 -8.14 5.64
CA ILE A 80 4.67 -7.70 4.88
C ILE A 80 5.99 -8.19 5.54
N GLY A 81 6.00 -8.42 6.85
CA GLY A 81 7.12 -9.02 7.59
C GLY A 81 7.79 -8.13 8.63
N TYR A 82 7.33 -6.90 8.84
CA TYR A 82 7.85 -5.99 9.88
C TYR A 82 7.35 -6.37 11.28
N THR A 83 7.94 -7.44 11.83
CA THR A 83 7.52 -8.06 13.10
C THR A 83 8.51 -7.88 14.24
N ARG A 84 9.65 -7.22 13.98
CA ARG A 84 10.74 -7.07 14.94
C ARG A 84 11.36 -5.68 14.80
N ALA A 85 11.52 -4.96 15.91
CA ALA A 85 12.09 -3.61 15.93
C ALA A 85 13.46 -3.48 15.22
N LYS A 86 14.25 -4.56 15.18
CA LYS A 86 15.54 -4.59 14.49
C LYS A 86 15.46 -4.41 12.97
N PHE A 87 14.27 -4.51 12.37
CA PHE A 87 14.03 -4.28 10.95
C PHE A 87 13.82 -2.80 10.61
N GLY A 88 13.82 -1.91 11.62
CA GLY A 88 13.78 -0.45 11.41
C GLY A 88 12.37 0.14 11.30
N PHE A 89 11.33 -0.65 11.59
CA PHE A 89 9.93 -0.25 11.63
C PHE A 89 9.27 -0.76 12.92
#